data_AF-A0A9P4XV43-F1
#
_entry.id   AF-A0A9P4XV43-F1
#
_cell.length_a   1.000
_cell.length_b   1.000
_cell.length_c   1.000
_cell.angle_alpha   90.00
_cell.angle_beta   90.00
_cell.angle_gamma   90.00
#
_symmetry.space_group_name_H-M   'P 1'
#
loop_
_entity.id
_entity.type
_entity.pdbx_description
1 polymer ?
#
loop_
_entity_poly.entity_id
_entity_poly.type
_entity_poly.pdbx_seq_one_letter_code
_entity_poly.pdbx_strand_id
1 'polypeptide(L)'
;MSSLSVLTDEQIKELLESMTVDELEAFYMDLRGALHDYSVGSQPDEEDADIHQPHRTTINSSRTGATSLFMPSSSPAGLGVKVITLSPPPKTTTTTTTTTENEALSSKPKIKPTGAITLFASTGQPVGILHASTLTAFRTALASACLVIKRNRVHTITAFGSGEQAYWHIRLALMLRGDTIRHVNIINRTFSEGAKNILKRFYVVPTDVKKREGWADAEFGMLTPGYGEYARLLRDQVRAADVIFCCTPSQEPLFQHSILTSGEGRRKGRLIVAIGSYTPDMIELPLEVVHQAVKTHEHGHRHFHKHAVEGGVVVVDTLDGALKEAGEVIQGELSPNQLIELGELVMLHRIKMDEESSSDTGSYMSSEGSSAPTSEFDKLDLSSGPSMSTIFSSSSTENGGSNSQPGSRPSSPSRSSSRQLFHRRRSSHRSAEQQQKKKKDREDHMCRWLQGGNVIYKSVGLGLMDLTVGLRVIEFAKQKGVGTHVDGF
;
A
#
# COMPACT_ATOMS: atom_id res chain seq x y z
N MET A 1 37.14 6.37 6.50
CA MET A 1 37.00 6.11 5.06
C MET A 1 35.55 5.79 4.78
N SER A 2 35.00 6.19 3.63
CA SER A 2 33.70 5.68 3.20
C SER A 2 33.84 4.18 2.90
N SER A 3 32.96 3.36 3.48
CA SER A 3 32.94 1.91 3.27
C SER A 3 31.56 1.50 2.76
N LEU A 4 31.52 0.74 1.66
CA LEU A 4 30.30 0.11 1.16
C LEU A 4 29.86 -1.00 2.12
N SER A 5 28.59 -1.02 2.50
CA SER A 5 28.02 -2.08 3.35
C SER A 5 27.32 -3.15 2.50
N VAL A 6 27.68 -4.42 2.68
CA VAL A 6 27.06 -5.55 1.98
C VAL A 6 26.32 -6.42 3.00
N LEU A 7 25.02 -6.60 2.81
CA LEU A 7 24.15 -7.37 3.69
C LEU A 7 23.48 -8.54 2.97
N THR A 8 23.70 -9.74 3.48
CA THR A 8 23.04 -10.97 3.01
C THR A 8 21.60 -11.06 3.51
N ASP A 9 20.78 -11.92 2.91
CA ASP A 9 19.38 -12.10 3.35
C ASP A 9 19.28 -12.57 4.79
N GLU A 10 20.14 -13.50 5.22
CA GLU A 10 20.13 -14.04 6.59
C GLU A 10 20.50 -12.96 7.61
N GLN A 11 21.51 -12.14 7.32
CA GLN A 11 21.88 -11.01 8.18
C GLN A 11 20.74 -9.99 8.32
N ILE A 12 20.07 -9.66 7.21
CA ILE A 12 18.90 -8.76 7.24
C ILE A 12 17.78 -9.38 8.06
N LYS A 13 17.52 -10.68 7.88
CA LYS A 13 16.48 -11.41 8.62
C LYS A 13 16.77 -11.44 10.12
N GLU A 14 17.98 -11.81 10.54
CA GLU A 14 18.39 -11.83 11.94
C GLU A 14 18.27 -10.44 12.59
N LEU A 15 18.72 -9.39 11.89
CA LEU A 15 18.58 -8.00 12.36
C LEU A 15 17.12 -7.65 12.58
N LEU A 16 16.26 -7.87 11.58
CA LEU A 16 14.86 -7.46 11.65
C LEU A 16 14.02 -8.32 12.60
N GLU A 17 14.32 -9.62 12.74
CA GLU A 17 13.59 -10.52 13.66
C GLU A 17 13.92 -10.24 15.13
N SER A 18 15.13 -9.72 15.41
CA SER A 18 15.60 -9.41 16.76
C SER A 18 15.26 -8.00 17.24
N MET A 19 14.61 -7.18 16.41
CA MET A 19 14.25 -5.80 16.76
C MET A 19 13.29 -5.72 17.94
N THR A 20 13.49 -4.67 18.74
CA THR A 20 12.54 -4.18 19.74
C THR A 20 11.44 -3.32 19.08
N VAL A 21 10.39 -3.01 19.85
CA VAL A 21 9.31 -2.12 19.39
C VAL A 21 9.84 -0.71 19.16
N ASP A 22 10.73 -0.20 20.02
CA ASP A 22 11.34 1.13 19.89
C ASP A 22 12.20 1.23 18.62
N GLU A 23 12.97 0.18 18.31
CA GLU A 23 13.74 0.13 17.06
C GLU A 23 12.82 0.09 15.83
N LEU A 24 11.73 -0.68 15.89
CA LEU A 24 10.71 -0.70 14.84
C LEU A 24 10.07 0.68 14.63
N GLU A 25 9.87 1.46 15.70
CA GLU A 25 9.30 2.80 15.62
C GLU A 25 10.17 3.75 14.77
N ALA A 26 11.50 3.64 14.83
CA ALA A 26 12.39 4.44 13.99
C ALA A 26 12.19 4.15 12.50
N PHE A 27 12.14 2.87 12.11
CA PHE A 27 11.81 2.47 10.72
C PHE A 27 10.44 3.01 10.31
N TYR A 28 9.47 2.91 11.20
CA TYR A 28 8.11 3.35 10.97
C TYR A 28 8.03 4.87 10.73
N MET A 29 8.71 5.68 11.55
CA MET A 29 8.75 7.14 11.41
C MET A 29 9.39 7.57 10.09
N ASP A 30 10.51 6.96 9.71
CA ASP A 30 11.19 7.28 8.44
C ASP A 30 10.31 6.99 7.23
N LEU A 31 9.74 5.76 7.17
CA LEU A 31 8.90 5.38 6.04
C LEU A 31 7.63 6.23 6.00
N ARG A 32 7.05 6.54 7.16
CA ARG A 32 5.89 7.43 7.28
C ARG A 32 6.20 8.83 6.74
N GLY A 33 7.34 9.40 7.11
CA GLY A 33 7.78 10.71 6.62
C GLY A 33 7.96 10.69 5.10
N ALA A 34 8.74 9.74 4.58
CA ALA A 34 9.00 9.64 3.15
C ALA A 34 7.72 9.46 2.31
N LEU A 35 6.77 8.62 2.76
CA LEU A 35 5.49 8.45 2.07
C LEU A 35 4.67 9.74 2.09
N HIS A 36 4.66 10.46 3.21
CA HIS A 36 3.95 11.74 3.31
C HIS A 36 4.53 12.79 2.38
N ASP A 37 5.86 12.94 2.40
CA ASP A 37 6.57 13.91 1.55
C ASP A 37 6.35 13.59 0.08
N TYR A 38 6.34 12.30 -0.29
CA TYR A 38 5.99 11.88 -1.65
C TYR A 38 4.56 12.28 -2.02
N SER A 39 3.56 11.95 -1.20
CA SER A 39 2.16 12.22 -1.54
C SER A 39 1.78 13.71 -1.53
N VAL A 40 2.43 14.53 -0.72
CA VAL A 40 2.15 15.98 -0.65
C VAL A 40 3.04 16.79 -1.60
N GLY A 41 4.29 16.36 -1.79
CA GLY A 41 5.28 17.01 -2.64
C GLY A 41 5.18 16.68 -4.13
N SER A 42 4.49 15.60 -4.51
CA SER A 42 4.27 15.24 -5.92
C SER A 42 3.22 16.14 -6.58
N GLN A 43 3.56 17.40 -6.87
CA GLN A 43 2.80 18.21 -7.83
C GLN A 43 3.23 17.79 -9.25
N PRO A 44 2.31 17.43 -10.16
CA PRO A 44 2.64 16.86 -11.47
C PRO A 44 3.39 17.79 -12.44
N ASP A 45 3.56 19.06 -12.10
CA ASP A 45 4.13 20.11 -12.97
C ASP A 45 5.42 20.76 -12.43
N GLU A 46 6.02 20.27 -11.34
CA GLU A 46 7.29 20.82 -10.84
C GLU A 46 8.49 20.03 -11.38
N GLU A 47 9.24 20.65 -12.30
CA GLU A 47 10.55 20.16 -12.78
C GLU A 47 11.58 20.01 -11.64
N ASP A 48 11.29 20.53 -10.45
CA ASP A 48 12.13 20.54 -9.24
C ASP A 48 11.66 19.55 -8.14
N ALA A 49 10.83 18.55 -8.47
CA ALA A 49 10.39 17.58 -7.47
C ALA A 49 11.57 16.76 -6.89
N ASP A 50 11.84 16.92 -5.59
CA ASP A 50 12.96 16.28 -4.88
C ASP A 50 12.88 14.73 -4.83
N ILE A 51 11.70 14.16 -5.05
CA ILE A 51 11.45 12.72 -5.05
C ILE A 51 11.04 12.26 -6.45
N HIS A 52 11.86 11.39 -7.04
CA HIS A 52 11.56 10.79 -8.33
C HIS A 52 11.36 9.28 -8.20
N GLN A 53 10.21 8.81 -8.71
CA GLN A 53 9.83 7.40 -8.72
C GLN A 53 9.57 6.93 -10.16
N PRO A 54 10.62 6.74 -10.98
CA PRO A 54 10.45 6.31 -12.36
C PRO A 54 9.76 4.94 -12.42
N HIS A 55 9.10 4.69 -13.54
CA HIS A 55 8.48 3.39 -13.79
C HIS A 55 9.51 2.27 -13.76
N ARG A 56 9.06 1.12 -13.27
CA ARG A 56 9.89 -0.08 -13.33
C ARG A 56 10.19 -0.46 -14.78
N THR A 57 11.46 -0.73 -15.06
CA THR A 57 11.86 -1.28 -16.34
C THR A 57 11.83 -2.80 -16.29
N THR A 58 11.24 -3.42 -17.31
CA THR A 58 11.06 -4.87 -17.38
C THR A 58 11.88 -5.46 -18.52
N ILE A 59 12.72 -6.46 -18.21
CA ILE A 59 13.49 -7.22 -19.19
C ILE A 59 13.08 -8.69 -19.13
N ASN A 60 12.74 -9.27 -20.28
CA ASN A 60 12.39 -10.68 -20.39
C ASN A 60 13.51 -11.47 -21.05
N SER A 61 13.94 -12.55 -20.42
CA SER A 61 14.95 -13.46 -20.97
C SER A 61 14.27 -14.60 -21.73
N SER A 62 14.42 -14.63 -23.05
CA SER A 62 13.94 -15.75 -23.87
C SER A 62 14.65 -17.06 -23.51
N ARG A 63 15.92 -17.00 -23.07
CA ARG A 63 16.71 -18.17 -22.66
C ARG A 63 16.16 -18.81 -21.39
N THR A 64 16.03 -18.04 -20.31
CA THR A 64 15.61 -18.58 -19.01
C THR A 64 14.10 -18.52 -18.79
N GLY A 65 13.37 -17.77 -19.62
CA GLY A 65 11.95 -17.47 -19.38
C GLY A 65 11.71 -16.55 -18.18
N ALA A 66 12.77 -16.00 -17.60
CA ALA A 66 12.68 -15.12 -16.45
C ALA A 66 12.35 -13.69 -16.86
N THR A 67 11.72 -12.97 -15.94
CA THR A 67 11.53 -11.53 -16.00
C THR A 67 12.42 -10.89 -14.93
N SER A 68 13.17 -9.87 -15.32
CA SER A 68 13.96 -9.02 -14.43
C SER A 68 13.34 -7.63 -14.39
N LEU A 69 13.07 -7.14 -13.18
CA LEU A 69 12.46 -5.84 -12.91
C LEU A 69 13.51 -4.93 -12.29
N PHE A 70 13.68 -3.73 -12.84
CA PHE A 70 14.53 -2.67 -12.31
C PHE A 70 13.63 -1.56 -11.77
N MET A 71 13.76 -1.25 -10.49
CA MET A 71 12.94 -0.26 -9.79
C MET A 71 13.88 0.82 -9.22
N PRO A 72 14.18 1.86 -10.00
CA PRO A 72 14.94 3.01 -9.52
C PRO A 72 14.09 3.91 -8.64
N SER A 73 14.73 4.64 -7.73
CA SER A 73 14.12 5.62 -6.84
C SER A 73 15.15 6.68 -6.47
N SER A 74 14.73 7.93 -6.41
CA SER A 74 15.54 9.06 -5.92
C SER A 74 14.74 9.87 -4.90
N SER A 75 15.43 10.37 -3.88
CA SER A 75 14.90 11.27 -2.86
C SER A 75 16.05 12.14 -2.32
N PRO A 76 15.78 13.18 -1.49
CA PRO A 76 16.84 13.94 -0.83
C PRO A 76 17.83 13.09 -0.01
N ALA A 77 17.38 11.93 0.50
CA ALA A 77 18.22 11.01 1.26
C ALA A 77 19.26 10.26 0.39
N GLY A 78 19.05 10.18 -0.92
CA GLY A 78 19.94 9.46 -1.83
C GLY A 78 19.21 8.76 -2.97
N LEU A 79 19.90 7.78 -3.57
CA LEU A 79 19.39 7.02 -4.71
C LEU A 79 19.37 5.53 -4.39
N GLY A 80 18.41 4.82 -4.97
CA GLY A 80 18.29 3.38 -4.82
C GLY A 80 17.83 2.72 -6.12
N VAL A 81 18.36 1.54 -6.41
CA VAL A 81 17.85 0.70 -7.48
C VAL A 81 17.67 -0.71 -6.96
N LYS A 82 16.43 -1.21 -7.02
CA LYS A 82 16.13 -2.62 -6.77
C LYS A 82 16.09 -3.39 -8.08
N VAL A 83 16.80 -4.51 -8.14
CA VAL A 83 16.74 -5.46 -9.25
C VAL A 83 16.20 -6.78 -8.73
N ILE A 84 15.06 -7.24 -9.24
CA ILE A 84 14.46 -8.54 -8.90
C ILE A 84 14.31 -9.37 -10.16
N THR A 85 14.68 -10.65 -10.10
CA THR A 85 14.45 -11.63 -11.15
C THR A 85 13.54 -12.74 -10.64
N LEU A 86 12.55 -13.12 -11.45
CA LEU A 86 11.56 -14.15 -11.14
C LEU A 86 11.05 -14.83 -12.41
N SER A 87 10.58 -16.05 -12.30
CA SER A 87 9.73 -16.62 -13.36
C SER A 87 8.36 -15.93 -13.31
N PRO A 88 7.77 -15.57 -14.47
CA PRO A 88 6.41 -15.05 -14.50
C PRO A 88 5.44 -16.06 -13.89
N PRO A 89 4.31 -15.57 -13.32
CA PRO A 89 3.26 -16.47 -12.84
C PRO A 89 2.77 -17.38 -13.99
N PRO A 90 2.33 -18.62 -13.69
CA PRO A 90 1.72 -19.47 -14.70
C PRO A 90 0.52 -18.75 -15.32
N LYS A 91 0.44 -18.64 -16.64
CA LYS A 91 -0.79 -18.15 -17.29
C LYS A 91 -1.84 -19.24 -17.21
N THR A 92 -2.97 -18.97 -16.57
CA THR A 92 -4.10 -19.90 -16.54
C THR A 92 -4.83 -19.79 -17.87
N THR A 93 -4.33 -20.45 -18.92
CA THR A 93 -5.01 -20.43 -20.22
C THR A 93 -6.20 -21.39 -20.16
N THR A 94 -7.41 -20.84 -20.06
CA THR A 94 -8.66 -21.58 -20.23
C THR A 94 -8.84 -21.90 -21.72
N THR A 95 -8.08 -22.87 -22.23
CA THR A 95 -8.36 -23.44 -23.56
C THR A 95 -8.73 -24.90 -23.39
N THR A 96 -10.03 -25.14 -23.32
CA THR A 96 -10.65 -26.45 -23.57
C THR A 96 -10.41 -26.80 -25.05
N THR A 97 -9.21 -27.27 -25.37
CA THR A 97 -8.96 -28.02 -26.60
C THR A 97 -8.14 -29.24 -26.24
N THR A 98 -8.82 -30.37 -26.29
CA THR A 98 -8.26 -31.72 -26.36
C THR A 98 -7.24 -31.80 -27.49
N THR A 99 -5.96 -31.77 -27.15
CA THR A 99 -4.91 -32.47 -27.88
C THR A 99 -3.74 -32.74 -26.92
N THR A 100 -3.65 -34.00 -26.52
CA THR A 100 -2.41 -34.66 -26.11
C THR A 100 -1.36 -34.39 -27.18
N GLU A 101 -0.29 -33.66 -26.82
CA GLU A 101 1.01 -33.49 -27.50
C GLU A 101 1.48 -32.02 -27.40
N ASN A 102 2.04 -31.62 -26.24
CA ASN A 102 3.09 -30.56 -26.13
C ASN A 102 3.55 -30.26 -24.67
N GLU A 103 3.46 -31.21 -23.73
CA GLU A 103 3.98 -30.97 -22.36
C GLU A 103 5.52 -31.14 -22.24
N ALA A 104 6.23 -31.48 -23.32
CA ALA A 104 7.66 -31.80 -23.27
C ALA A 104 8.64 -30.67 -23.65
N LEU A 105 8.18 -29.44 -23.92
CA LEU A 105 9.05 -28.37 -24.45
C LEU A 105 8.96 -27.02 -23.71
N SER A 106 8.96 -26.99 -22.38
CA SER A 106 9.36 -25.79 -21.61
C SER A 106 9.61 -26.10 -20.12
N SER A 107 10.50 -27.03 -19.79
CA SER A 107 10.90 -27.31 -18.40
C SER A 107 11.94 -26.31 -17.87
N LYS A 108 11.75 -25.01 -18.12
CA LYS A 108 12.66 -23.98 -17.58
C LYS A 108 12.50 -23.95 -16.06
N PRO A 109 13.60 -23.95 -15.27
CA PRO A 109 13.52 -23.99 -13.82
C PRO A 109 12.77 -22.77 -13.29
N LYS A 110 11.81 -22.99 -12.39
CA LYS A 110 11.03 -21.92 -11.77
C LYS A 110 11.93 -21.12 -10.82
N ILE A 111 12.17 -19.86 -11.16
CA ILE A 111 12.96 -18.92 -10.37
C ILE A 111 12.05 -18.24 -9.36
N LYS A 112 12.29 -18.49 -8.07
CA LYS A 112 11.68 -17.71 -6.98
C LYS A 112 12.20 -16.27 -7.07
N PRO A 113 11.39 -15.25 -6.73
CA PRO A 113 11.86 -13.87 -6.71
C PRO A 113 13.16 -13.73 -5.91
N THR A 114 14.21 -13.24 -6.55
CA THR A 114 15.53 -13.02 -5.94
C THR A 114 16.22 -11.82 -6.57
N GLY A 115 17.10 -11.17 -5.82
CA GLY A 115 17.77 -9.97 -6.30
C GLY A 115 18.38 -9.13 -5.19
N ALA A 116 18.74 -7.89 -5.53
CA ALA A 116 19.43 -6.98 -4.63
C ALA A 116 18.92 -5.54 -4.77
N ILE A 117 19.16 -4.75 -3.73
CA ILE A 117 18.95 -3.31 -3.68
C ILE A 117 20.32 -2.67 -3.53
N THR A 118 20.68 -1.80 -4.46
CA THR A 118 21.89 -0.98 -4.39
C THR A 118 21.51 0.43 -4.01
N LEU A 119 22.19 0.98 -3.00
CA LEU A 119 21.90 2.29 -2.41
C LEU A 119 23.11 3.21 -2.53
N PHE A 120 22.83 4.48 -2.79
CA PHE A 120 23.81 5.56 -2.95
C PHE A 120 23.41 6.74 -2.09
N ALA A 121 24.39 7.47 -1.58
CA ALA A 121 24.19 8.75 -0.92
C ALA A 121 23.71 9.80 -1.93
N SER A 122 23.19 10.93 -1.46
CA SER A 122 22.83 12.08 -2.30
C SER A 122 23.99 12.63 -3.14
N THR A 123 25.23 12.39 -2.73
CA THR A 123 26.45 12.73 -3.48
C THR A 123 26.84 11.69 -4.55
N GLY A 124 26.04 10.63 -4.72
CA GLY A 124 26.28 9.55 -5.68
C GLY A 124 27.24 8.45 -5.19
N GLN A 125 27.82 8.59 -3.99
CA GLN A 125 28.71 7.57 -3.43
C GLN A 125 27.93 6.30 -3.05
N PRO A 126 28.40 5.09 -3.41
CA PRO A 126 27.75 3.85 -3.01
C PRO A 126 27.78 3.65 -1.49
N VAL A 127 26.63 3.34 -0.90
CA VAL A 127 26.47 3.17 0.56
C VAL A 127 26.24 1.72 0.94
N GLY A 128 25.50 0.97 0.12
CA GLY A 128 25.39 -0.47 0.34
C GLY A 128 24.67 -1.27 -0.74
N ILE A 129 24.84 -2.58 -0.64
CA ILE A 129 24.16 -3.60 -1.44
C ILE A 129 23.48 -4.57 -0.48
N LEU A 130 22.16 -4.66 -0.56
CA LEU A 130 21.33 -5.47 0.32
C LEU A 130 20.61 -6.54 -0.49
N HIS A 131 20.55 -7.77 0.03
CA HIS A 131 19.65 -8.77 -0.56
C HIS A 131 18.18 -8.32 -0.45
N ALA A 132 17.41 -8.51 -1.51
CA ALA A 132 16.12 -7.86 -1.63
C ALA A 132 14.92 -8.66 -1.08
N SER A 133 15.08 -9.96 -0.79
CA SER A 133 13.96 -10.85 -0.40
C SER A 133 13.30 -10.42 0.92
N THR A 134 14.03 -10.55 2.04
CA THR A 134 13.49 -10.20 3.36
C THR A 134 13.15 -8.71 3.46
N LEU A 135 14.04 -7.85 2.93
CA LEU A 135 13.84 -6.40 2.96
C LEU A 135 12.58 -5.95 2.22
N THR A 136 12.29 -6.52 1.03
CA THR A 136 11.06 -6.20 0.28
C THR A 136 9.81 -6.61 1.05
N ALA A 137 9.82 -7.76 1.74
CA ALA A 137 8.67 -8.19 2.53
C ALA A 137 8.48 -7.32 3.77
N PHE A 138 9.56 -7.00 4.48
CA PHE A 138 9.54 -6.13 5.65
C PHE A 138 9.04 -4.72 5.32
N ARG A 139 9.61 -4.06 4.30
CA ARG A 139 9.21 -2.69 3.92
C ARG A 139 7.75 -2.59 3.49
N THR A 140 7.21 -3.62 2.83
CA THR A 140 5.79 -3.66 2.42
C THR A 140 4.88 -3.87 3.63
N ALA A 141 5.28 -4.74 4.56
CA ALA A 141 4.59 -4.91 5.82
C ALA A 141 4.60 -3.61 6.65
N LEU A 142 5.70 -2.86 6.62
CA LEU A 142 5.84 -1.60 7.33
C LEU A 142 4.92 -0.50 6.79
N ALA A 143 4.74 -0.43 5.46
CA ALA A 143 3.73 0.46 4.86
C ALA A 143 2.32 0.10 5.33
N SER A 144 1.99 -1.20 5.33
CA SER A 144 0.70 -1.70 5.84
C SER A 144 0.51 -1.43 7.34
N ALA A 145 1.59 -1.44 8.11
CA ALA A 145 1.57 -1.14 9.53
C ALA A 145 1.06 0.28 9.83
N CYS A 146 1.27 1.24 8.91
CA CYS A 146 0.70 2.60 9.00
C CYS A 146 -0.82 2.61 9.16
N LEU A 147 -1.52 1.59 8.65
CA LEU A 147 -2.97 1.44 8.77
C LEU A 147 -3.34 0.54 9.95
N VAL A 148 -2.55 -0.50 10.24
CA VAL A 148 -2.78 -1.41 11.38
C VAL A 148 -2.78 -0.64 12.70
N ILE A 149 -1.84 0.29 12.91
CA ILE A 149 -1.76 1.07 14.15
C ILE A 149 -2.96 2.02 14.33
N LYS A 150 -3.63 2.41 13.24
CA LYS A 150 -4.79 3.31 13.30
C LYS A 150 -6.04 2.56 13.76
N ARG A 151 -6.10 1.23 13.64
CA ARG A 151 -7.27 0.42 14.02
C ARG A 151 -7.59 0.57 15.50
N ASN A 152 -8.86 0.65 15.87
CA ASN A 152 -9.24 0.68 17.28
C ASN A 152 -9.05 -0.68 17.96
N ARG A 153 -9.36 -1.77 17.26
CA ARG A 153 -9.28 -3.14 17.78
C ARG A 153 -8.73 -4.08 16.71
N VAL A 154 -7.82 -4.97 17.09
CA VAL A 154 -7.27 -6.03 16.23
C VAL A 154 -7.20 -7.33 17.05
N HIS A 155 -8.26 -8.14 17.02
CA HIS A 155 -8.31 -9.41 17.74
C HIS A 155 -7.96 -10.58 16.84
N THR A 156 -8.41 -10.53 15.58
CA THR A 156 -8.23 -11.62 14.61
C THR A 156 -7.53 -11.14 13.37
N ILE A 157 -6.39 -11.76 13.04
CA ILE A 157 -5.70 -11.60 11.77
C ILE A 157 -6.01 -12.82 10.90
N THR A 158 -6.30 -12.60 9.62
CA THR A 158 -6.38 -13.66 8.62
C THR A 158 -5.42 -13.34 7.47
N ALA A 159 -4.47 -14.22 7.20
CA ALA A 159 -3.49 -14.04 6.15
C ALA A 159 -3.64 -15.13 5.09
N PHE A 160 -3.74 -14.75 3.83
CA PHE A 160 -3.66 -15.66 2.69
C PHE A 160 -2.23 -15.73 2.20
N GLY A 161 -1.71 -16.96 2.09
CA GLY A 161 -0.33 -17.24 1.73
C GLY A 161 0.57 -17.52 2.94
N SER A 162 1.72 -18.12 2.67
CA SER A 162 2.66 -18.60 3.70
C SER A 162 4.12 -18.25 3.38
N GLY A 163 4.35 -17.19 2.59
CA GLY A 163 5.69 -16.70 2.24
C GLY A 163 6.16 -15.54 3.13
N GLU A 164 7.27 -14.90 2.74
CA GLU A 164 7.85 -13.78 3.49
C GLU A 164 6.87 -12.62 3.68
N GLN A 165 6.05 -12.30 2.67
CA GLN A 165 5.03 -11.25 2.79
C GLN A 165 4.04 -11.55 3.93
N ALA A 166 3.47 -12.77 3.98
CA ALA A 166 2.56 -13.15 5.05
C ALA A 166 3.25 -13.12 6.42
N TYR A 167 4.49 -13.64 6.51
CA TYR A 167 5.25 -13.64 7.75
C TYR A 167 5.45 -12.21 8.30
N TRP A 168 5.98 -11.29 7.50
CA TRP A 168 6.31 -9.95 7.98
C TRP A 168 5.06 -9.12 8.32
N HIS A 169 3.97 -9.25 7.56
CA HIS A 169 2.71 -8.57 7.88
C HIS A 169 2.14 -9.04 9.22
N ILE A 170 2.15 -10.36 9.48
CA ILE A 170 1.74 -10.91 10.77
C ILE A 170 2.71 -10.48 11.88
N ARG A 171 4.02 -10.61 11.67
CA ARG A 171 5.06 -10.28 12.65
C ARG A 171 4.96 -8.84 13.12
N LEU A 172 4.84 -7.88 12.20
CA LEU A 172 4.71 -6.46 12.56
C LEU A 172 3.38 -6.15 13.24
N ALA A 173 2.28 -6.78 12.80
CA ALA A 173 1.01 -6.64 13.50
C ALA A 173 1.08 -7.15 14.95
N LEU A 174 1.77 -8.27 15.19
CA LEU A 174 2.02 -8.79 16.54
C LEU A 174 2.92 -7.88 17.37
N MET A 175 3.97 -7.27 16.80
CA MET A 175 4.81 -6.29 17.53
C MET A 175 4.02 -5.06 17.94
N LEU A 176 3.13 -4.59 17.07
CA LEU A 176 2.44 -3.32 17.26
C LEU A 176 1.13 -3.45 18.03
N ARG A 177 0.48 -4.62 17.99
CA ARG A 177 -0.88 -4.87 18.50
C ARG A 177 -1.05 -6.20 19.22
N GLY A 178 0.04 -6.86 19.59
CA GLY A 178 0.03 -8.20 20.16
C GLY A 178 -0.83 -8.32 21.42
N ASP A 179 -0.84 -7.29 22.24
CA ASP A 179 -1.69 -7.15 23.44
C ASP A 179 -3.19 -7.35 23.16
N THR A 180 -3.66 -7.02 21.95
CA THR A 180 -5.07 -7.18 21.53
C THR A 180 -5.31 -8.40 20.65
N ILE A 181 -4.29 -8.92 19.97
CA ILE A 181 -4.42 -10.06 19.04
C ILE A 181 -4.62 -11.36 19.83
N ARG A 182 -5.60 -12.16 19.41
CA ARG A 182 -5.94 -13.46 20.01
C ARG A 182 -5.89 -14.59 19.01
N HIS A 183 -6.20 -14.35 17.74
CA HIS A 183 -6.19 -15.37 16.71
C HIS A 183 -5.46 -14.92 15.45
N VAL A 184 -4.60 -15.78 14.93
CA VAL A 184 -3.90 -15.62 13.65
C VAL A 184 -4.24 -16.82 12.77
N ASN A 185 -5.04 -16.59 11.73
CA ASN A 185 -5.43 -17.62 10.76
C ASN A 185 -4.57 -17.51 9.51
N ILE A 186 -3.87 -18.57 9.12
CA ILE A 186 -3.10 -18.63 7.88
C ILE A 186 -3.81 -19.57 6.90
N ILE A 187 -4.26 -19.04 5.77
CA ILE A 187 -4.94 -19.78 4.72
C ILE A 187 -3.96 -20.00 3.58
N ASN A 188 -3.74 -21.26 3.20
CA ASN A 188 -2.83 -21.59 2.12
C ASN A 188 -3.42 -22.66 1.19
N ARG A 189 -3.01 -22.64 -0.08
CA ARG A 189 -3.53 -23.59 -1.08
C ARG A 189 -3.15 -25.04 -0.77
N THR A 190 -1.99 -25.27 -0.18
CA THR A 190 -1.52 -26.59 0.24
C THR A 190 -0.75 -26.53 1.55
N PHE A 191 -0.71 -27.64 2.28
CA PHE A 191 0.13 -27.78 3.48
C PHE A 191 1.59 -28.07 3.06
N SER A 192 2.25 -27.06 2.50
CA SER A 192 3.62 -27.13 1.96
C SER A 192 4.69 -26.90 3.04
N GLU A 193 5.96 -27.14 2.71
CA GLU A 193 7.08 -26.79 3.61
C GLU A 193 7.11 -25.29 3.96
N GLY A 194 6.74 -24.41 3.03
CA GLY A 194 6.58 -22.98 3.34
C GLY A 194 5.51 -22.72 4.41
N ALA A 195 4.41 -23.48 4.36
CA ALA A 195 3.33 -23.41 5.34
C ALA A 195 3.79 -23.89 6.73
N LYS A 196 4.59 -24.96 6.80
CA LYS A 196 5.21 -25.39 8.06
C LYS A 196 6.23 -24.36 8.58
N ASN A 197 7.04 -23.80 7.69
CA ASN A 197 8.11 -22.87 8.05
C ASN A 197 7.57 -21.57 8.66
N ILE A 198 6.49 -20.99 8.13
CA ILE A 198 5.90 -19.78 8.72
C ILE A 198 5.40 -20.03 10.15
N LEU A 199 4.73 -21.16 10.41
CA LEU A 199 4.28 -21.53 11.75
C LEU A 199 5.47 -21.77 12.69
N LYS A 200 6.50 -22.49 12.19
CA LYS A 200 7.73 -22.74 12.94
C LYS A 200 8.38 -21.42 13.37
N ARG A 201 8.49 -20.42 12.49
CA ARG A 201 9.08 -19.11 12.81
C ARG A 201 8.36 -18.42 13.96
N PHE A 202 7.03 -18.45 14.03
CA PHE A 202 6.29 -17.91 15.17
C PHE A 202 6.40 -18.77 16.44
N TYR A 203 6.43 -20.10 16.28
CA TYR A 203 6.54 -21.00 17.42
C TYR A 203 7.88 -20.86 18.15
N VAL A 204 8.99 -20.77 17.41
CA VAL A 204 10.36 -20.68 17.98
C VAL A 204 10.70 -19.32 18.59
N VAL A 205 9.86 -18.29 18.44
CA VAL A 205 10.08 -17.01 19.14
C VAL A 205 10.11 -17.26 20.66
N PRO A 206 11.11 -16.73 21.39
CA PRO A 206 11.22 -16.92 22.84
C PRO A 206 9.98 -16.44 23.60
N THR A 207 9.61 -17.15 24.66
CA THR A 207 8.37 -16.87 25.42
C THR A 207 8.38 -15.49 26.08
N ASP A 208 9.54 -15.04 26.56
CA ASP A 208 9.74 -13.69 27.11
C ASP A 208 9.50 -12.60 26.06
N VAL A 209 9.93 -12.81 24.81
CA VAL A 209 9.64 -11.91 23.69
C VAL A 209 8.13 -11.87 23.41
N LYS A 210 7.46 -13.03 23.33
CA LYS A 210 6.00 -13.09 23.14
C LYS A 210 5.23 -12.37 24.24
N LYS A 211 5.67 -12.52 25.50
CA LYS A 211 5.06 -11.84 26.66
C LYS A 211 5.27 -10.33 26.59
N ARG A 212 6.50 -9.88 26.30
CA ARG A 212 6.84 -8.46 26.16
C ARG A 212 6.02 -7.79 25.06
N GLU A 213 5.80 -8.49 23.94
CA GLU A 213 5.02 -8.01 22.80
C GLU A 213 3.51 -8.30 22.95
N GLY A 214 3.07 -8.93 24.04
CA GLY A 214 1.66 -9.10 24.39
C GLY A 214 0.89 -10.23 23.70
N TRP A 215 1.54 -11.07 22.89
CA TRP A 215 0.87 -12.11 22.08
C TRP A 215 1.18 -13.55 22.53
N ALA A 216 1.68 -13.75 23.75
CA ALA A 216 1.99 -15.08 24.27
C ALA A 216 0.81 -16.08 24.22
N ASP A 217 -0.42 -15.56 24.37
CA ASP A 217 -1.65 -16.36 24.36
C ASP A 217 -2.35 -16.36 22.99
N ALA A 218 -1.73 -15.80 21.94
CA ALA A 218 -2.32 -15.79 20.61
C ALA A 218 -2.27 -17.18 19.97
N GLU A 219 -3.42 -17.62 19.45
CA GLU A 219 -3.57 -18.90 18.78
C GLU A 219 -3.29 -18.79 17.28
N PHE A 220 -2.52 -19.74 16.75
CA PHE A 220 -2.20 -19.81 15.32
C PHE A 220 -2.91 -21.00 14.68
N GLY A 221 -3.73 -20.72 13.65
CA GLY A 221 -4.43 -21.70 12.85
C GLY A 221 -3.89 -21.77 11.43
N MET A 222 -3.96 -22.96 10.82
CA MET A 222 -3.68 -23.13 9.39
C MET A 222 -4.83 -23.85 8.70
N LEU A 223 -5.35 -23.24 7.64
CA LEU A 223 -6.45 -23.77 6.85
C LEU A 223 -5.98 -24.00 5.41
N THR A 224 -6.31 -25.18 4.87
CA THR A 224 -6.06 -25.52 3.47
C THR A 224 -7.30 -26.17 2.86
N PRO A 225 -7.50 -26.11 1.52
CA PRO A 225 -8.64 -26.75 0.86
C PRO A 225 -8.81 -28.24 1.11
N GLY A 226 -7.75 -28.95 1.55
CA GLY A 226 -7.83 -30.37 1.92
C GLY A 226 -8.64 -30.66 3.19
N TYR A 227 -9.02 -29.63 3.96
CA TYR A 227 -9.88 -29.78 5.14
C TYR A 227 -11.35 -29.92 4.74
N GLY A 228 -12.06 -30.92 5.28
CA GLY A 228 -13.44 -31.25 4.88
C GLY A 228 -14.46 -30.10 5.04
N GLU A 229 -14.24 -29.19 5.99
CA GLU A 229 -15.10 -28.02 6.25
C GLU A 229 -14.50 -26.71 5.73
N TYR A 230 -13.58 -26.77 4.76
CA TYR A 230 -12.83 -25.60 4.27
C TYR A 230 -13.72 -24.41 3.95
N ALA A 231 -14.79 -24.59 3.18
CA ALA A 231 -15.66 -23.49 2.75
C ALA A 231 -16.35 -22.78 3.93
N ARG A 232 -16.73 -23.53 4.98
CA ARG A 232 -17.33 -22.96 6.20
C ARG A 232 -16.27 -22.21 7.00
N LEU A 233 -15.14 -22.86 7.27
CA LEU A 233 -14.05 -22.27 8.06
C LEU A 233 -13.44 -21.04 7.38
N LEU A 234 -13.29 -21.05 6.05
CA LEU A 234 -12.85 -19.90 5.27
C LEU A 234 -13.79 -18.71 5.48
N ARG A 235 -15.11 -18.92 5.34
CA ARG A 235 -16.12 -17.90 5.57
C ARG A 235 -16.04 -17.35 7.00
N ASP A 236 -15.94 -18.24 7.99
CA ASP A 236 -15.91 -17.88 9.40
C ASP A 236 -14.65 -17.07 9.73
N GLN A 237 -13.47 -17.49 9.27
CA GLN A 237 -12.19 -16.80 9.48
C GLN A 237 -12.17 -15.42 8.79
N VAL A 238 -12.60 -15.34 7.53
CA VAL A 238 -12.66 -14.07 6.78
C VAL A 238 -13.66 -13.09 7.43
N ARG A 239 -14.80 -13.58 7.93
CA ARG A 239 -15.77 -12.73 8.64
C ARG A 239 -15.27 -12.32 10.02
N ALA A 240 -14.57 -13.18 10.75
CA ALA A 240 -14.05 -12.86 12.08
C ALA A 240 -12.89 -11.85 12.03
N ALA A 241 -12.12 -11.82 10.94
CA ALA A 241 -10.94 -10.97 10.79
C ALA A 241 -11.21 -9.47 11.06
N ASP A 242 -10.32 -8.85 11.82
CA ASP A 242 -10.17 -7.38 11.91
C ASP A 242 -9.21 -6.87 10.82
N VAL A 243 -8.20 -7.68 10.52
CA VAL A 243 -7.20 -7.42 9.47
C VAL A 243 -7.08 -8.65 8.58
N ILE A 244 -7.15 -8.45 7.26
CA ILE A 244 -6.93 -9.47 6.24
C ILE A 244 -5.70 -9.09 5.44
N PHE A 245 -4.69 -9.95 5.42
CA PHE A 245 -3.50 -9.80 4.56
C PHE A 245 -3.61 -10.76 3.38
N CYS A 246 -3.62 -10.26 2.16
CA CYS A 246 -3.58 -11.06 0.94
C CYS A 246 -2.16 -11.01 0.37
N CYS A 247 -1.45 -12.13 0.46
CA CYS A 247 -0.01 -12.22 0.18
C CYS A 247 0.31 -13.32 -0.85
N THR A 248 -0.54 -13.46 -1.86
CA THR A 248 -0.48 -14.51 -2.89
C THR A 248 -0.46 -13.92 -4.30
N PRO A 249 0.37 -14.43 -5.22
CA PRO A 249 0.34 -14.01 -6.62
C PRO A 249 -0.85 -14.67 -7.35
N SER A 250 -2.06 -14.41 -6.89
CA SER A 250 -3.29 -15.01 -7.40
C SER A 250 -3.76 -14.33 -8.69
N GLN A 251 -4.39 -15.11 -9.56
CA GLN A 251 -5.12 -14.62 -10.76
C GLN A 251 -6.64 -14.73 -10.59
N GLU A 252 -7.07 -15.18 -9.41
CA GLU A 252 -8.48 -15.34 -9.07
C GLU A 252 -8.72 -14.84 -7.63
N PRO A 253 -9.93 -14.34 -7.32
CA PRO A 253 -10.25 -13.90 -5.97
C PRO A 253 -10.07 -15.01 -4.93
N LEU A 254 -9.49 -14.67 -3.78
CA LEU A 254 -9.13 -15.63 -2.74
C LEU A 254 -10.33 -16.20 -1.96
N PHE A 255 -11.48 -15.55 -2.06
CA PHE A 255 -12.71 -15.92 -1.39
C PHE A 255 -13.91 -15.36 -2.16
N GLN A 256 -15.10 -15.91 -1.93
CA GLN A 256 -16.32 -15.41 -2.59
C GLN A 256 -16.74 -14.04 -2.04
N HIS A 257 -17.10 -13.09 -2.92
CA HIS A 257 -17.49 -11.74 -2.52
C HIS A 257 -18.62 -11.70 -1.47
N SER A 258 -19.59 -12.63 -1.58
CA SER A 258 -20.77 -12.73 -0.71
C SER A 258 -20.43 -12.88 0.78
N ILE A 259 -19.22 -13.36 1.11
CA ILE A 259 -18.71 -13.46 2.48
C ILE A 259 -18.66 -12.07 3.14
N LEU A 260 -18.24 -11.05 2.38
CA LEU A 260 -18.05 -9.67 2.86
C LEU A 260 -19.11 -8.69 2.36
N THR A 261 -19.75 -8.93 1.20
CA THR A 261 -20.79 -8.03 0.65
C THR A 261 -22.19 -8.33 1.19
N SER A 262 -22.39 -9.46 1.87
CA SER A 262 -23.66 -9.78 2.55
C SER A 262 -23.96 -8.83 3.72
N GLY A 263 -25.24 -8.70 4.10
CA GLY A 263 -25.65 -7.83 5.20
C GLY A 263 -24.93 -8.13 6.53
N GLU A 264 -24.61 -9.41 6.80
CA GLU A 264 -23.81 -9.83 7.95
C GLU A 264 -22.32 -9.49 7.77
N GLY A 265 -21.74 -9.79 6.59
CA GLY A 265 -20.35 -9.49 6.27
C GLY A 265 -20.02 -8.00 6.42
N ARG A 266 -20.97 -7.13 6.05
CA ARG A 266 -20.85 -5.66 6.10
C ARG A 266 -20.97 -5.05 7.49
N ARG A 267 -21.27 -5.82 8.55
CA ARG A 267 -21.45 -5.27 9.91
C ARG A 267 -20.14 -4.85 10.57
N LYS A 268 -19.04 -5.55 10.25
CA LYS A 268 -17.72 -5.34 10.85
C LYS A 268 -16.83 -4.60 9.87
N GLY A 269 -16.22 -3.50 10.31
CA GLY A 269 -15.19 -2.82 9.54
C GLY A 269 -13.88 -3.58 9.66
N ARG A 270 -13.17 -3.73 8.53
CA ARG A 270 -11.92 -4.49 8.43
C ARG A 270 -10.87 -3.67 7.74
N LEU A 271 -9.61 -3.94 8.02
CA LEU A 271 -8.52 -3.55 7.14
C LEU A 271 -8.19 -4.73 6.22
N ILE A 272 -8.29 -4.55 4.92
CA ILE A 272 -7.94 -5.56 3.91
C ILE A 272 -6.74 -5.02 3.15
N VAL A 273 -5.62 -5.73 3.24
CA VAL A 273 -4.38 -5.34 2.57
C VAL A 273 -4.10 -6.34 1.46
N ALA A 274 -4.12 -5.88 0.21
CA ALA A 274 -3.86 -6.70 -0.98
C ALA A 274 -2.49 -6.40 -1.57
N ILE A 275 -1.56 -7.35 -1.43
CA ILE A 275 -0.13 -7.18 -1.73
C ILE A 275 0.32 -8.11 -2.86
N GLY A 276 -0.19 -9.34 -2.87
CA GLY A 276 0.32 -10.41 -3.72
C GLY A 276 0.01 -10.21 -5.21
N SER A 277 -1.05 -9.46 -5.55
CA SER A 277 -1.43 -9.12 -6.93
C SER A 277 -0.72 -7.87 -7.46
N TYR A 278 0.49 -7.99 -8.01
CA TYR A 278 1.32 -6.84 -8.45
C TYR A 278 1.39 -6.63 -9.97
N THR A 279 0.58 -7.37 -10.74
CA THR A 279 0.49 -7.22 -12.21
C THR A 279 -0.96 -7.04 -12.64
N PRO A 280 -1.24 -6.43 -13.81
CA PRO A 280 -2.60 -6.18 -14.27
C PRO A 280 -3.51 -7.42 -14.33
N ASP A 281 -2.93 -8.60 -14.63
CA ASP A 281 -3.68 -9.87 -14.74
C ASP A 281 -3.89 -10.57 -13.39
N MET A 282 -3.27 -10.09 -12.30
CA MET A 282 -3.40 -10.71 -10.98
C MET A 282 -4.51 -10.04 -10.18
N ILE A 283 -5.23 -10.84 -9.38
CA ILE A 283 -6.27 -10.36 -8.50
C ILE A 283 -6.35 -11.25 -7.25
N GLU A 284 -6.48 -10.64 -6.08
CA GLU A 284 -6.66 -11.33 -4.79
C GLU A 284 -8.03 -11.08 -4.19
N LEU A 285 -8.63 -9.91 -4.45
CA LEU A 285 -9.92 -9.51 -3.91
C LEU A 285 -11.02 -9.60 -4.98
N PRO A 286 -12.23 -10.05 -4.63
CA PRO A 286 -13.36 -9.93 -5.56
C PRO A 286 -13.65 -8.47 -5.88
N LEU A 287 -13.88 -8.16 -7.16
CA LEU A 287 -14.14 -6.79 -7.61
C LEU A 287 -15.38 -6.18 -6.95
N GLU A 288 -16.38 -6.99 -6.58
CA GLU A 288 -17.57 -6.50 -5.89
C GLU A 288 -17.25 -5.96 -4.48
N VAL A 289 -16.21 -6.47 -3.83
CA VAL A 289 -15.71 -5.96 -2.54
C VAL A 289 -15.03 -4.61 -2.76
N VAL A 290 -14.24 -4.48 -3.83
CA VAL A 290 -13.57 -3.23 -4.22
C VAL A 290 -14.60 -2.16 -4.60
N HIS A 291 -15.57 -2.49 -5.46
CA HIS A 291 -16.67 -1.60 -5.84
C HIS A 291 -17.53 -1.17 -4.66
N GLN A 292 -17.72 -2.03 -3.66
CA GLN A 292 -18.42 -1.64 -2.45
C GLN A 292 -17.65 -0.57 -1.67
N ALA A 293 -16.32 -0.67 -1.56
CA ALA A 293 -15.50 0.27 -0.81
C ALA A 293 -15.46 1.67 -1.44
N VAL A 294 -15.59 1.76 -2.77
CA VAL A 294 -15.56 3.03 -3.53
C VAL A 294 -16.95 3.63 -3.79
N LYS A 295 -18.03 3.00 -3.33
CA LYS A 295 -19.38 3.55 -3.48
C LYS A 295 -19.53 4.79 -2.58
N THR A 296 -19.81 5.92 -3.21
CA THR A 296 -20.22 7.13 -2.50
C THR A 296 -21.65 6.96 -1.99
N HIS A 297 -21.83 7.01 -0.67
CA HIS A 297 -23.17 7.04 -0.10
C HIS A 297 -23.75 8.46 -0.23
N GLU A 298 -24.81 8.59 -1.03
CA GLU A 298 -25.57 9.85 -1.08
C GLU A 298 -26.15 10.17 0.30
N HIS A 299 -26.01 11.44 0.70
CA HIS A 299 -26.51 11.98 1.95
C HIS A 299 -28.05 12.07 1.91
N GLY A 300 -28.75 10.94 2.03
CA GLY A 300 -30.21 10.94 1.95
C GLY A 300 -30.92 9.66 2.40
N HIS A 301 -30.26 8.50 2.30
CA HIS A 301 -30.89 7.23 2.67
C HIS A 301 -30.40 6.74 4.04
N ARG A 302 -31.21 6.99 5.08
CA ARG A 302 -31.06 6.35 6.39
C ARG A 302 -31.29 4.85 6.26
N HIS A 303 -30.23 4.09 5.97
CA HIS A 303 -30.28 2.65 6.12
C HIS A 303 -30.32 2.33 7.62
N PHE A 304 -31.42 1.71 8.07
CA PHE A 304 -31.63 1.26 9.45
C PHE A 304 -30.72 0.08 9.86
N HIS A 305 -29.87 -0.41 8.95
CA HIS A 305 -28.91 -1.47 9.23
C HIS A 305 -27.52 -0.89 9.53
N LYS A 306 -26.95 -1.28 10.67
CA LYS A 306 -25.62 -0.89 11.13
C LYS A 306 -24.54 -1.55 10.26
N HIS A 307 -24.16 -0.88 9.17
CA HIS A 307 -23.01 -1.24 8.35
C HIS A 307 -21.75 -0.55 8.86
N ALA A 308 -20.59 -1.16 8.60
CA ALA A 308 -19.31 -0.51 8.82
C ALA A 308 -19.21 0.76 7.96
N VAL A 309 -18.47 1.76 8.46
CA VAL A 309 -18.19 2.98 7.71
C VAL A 309 -17.33 2.62 6.49
N GLU A 310 -17.74 3.06 5.31
CA GLU A 310 -16.94 3.00 4.08
C GLU A 310 -16.33 4.38 3.82
N GLY A 311 -15.13 4.43 3.25
CA GLY A 311 -14.42 5.68 2.95
C GLY A 311 -14.75 6.26 1.57
N GLY A 312 -15.35 5.46 0.69
CA GLY A 312 -15.59 5.84 -0.70
C GLY A 312 -14.34 5.81 -1.58
N VAL A 313 -13.23 5.27 -1.09
CA VAL A 313 -11.94 5.20 -1.77
C VAL A 313 -11.16 3.93 -1.41
N VAL A 314 -10.19 3.56 -2.25
CA VAL A 314 -9.17 2.54 -1.97
C VAL A 314 -7.84 3.23 -1.69
N VAL A 315 -7.17 2.82 -0.62
CA VAL A 315 -5.82 3.30 -0.30
C VAL A 315 -4.81 2.61 -1.21
N VAL A 316 -3.82 3.34 -1.73
CA VAL A 316 -2.77 2.81 -2.61
C VAL A 316 -1.38 3.31 -2.20
N ASP A 317 -0.32 2.62 -2.64
CA ASP A 317 1.05 3.09 -2.45
C ASP A 317 1.30 4.40 -3.20
N THR A 318 0.93 4.38 -4.48
CA THR A 318 0.98 5.51 -5.41
C THR A 318 -0.22 5.43 -6.34
N LEU A 319 -0.76 6.58 -6.75
CA LEU A 319 -1.84 6.62 -7.73
C LEU A 319 -1.39 6.03 -9.07
N ASP A 320 -0.24 6.48 -9.56
CA ASP A 320 0.24 6.14 -10.90
C ASP A 320 0.59 4.65 -11.03
N GLY A 321 1.24 4.08 -10.02
CA GLY A 321 1.57 2.65 -9.99
C GLY A 321 0.32 1.79 -9.91
N ALA A 322 -0.64 2.15 -9.04
CA ALA A 322 -1.88 1.39 -8.92
C ALA A 322 -2.69 1.37 -10.22
N LEU A 323 -2.82 2.52 -10.90
CA LEU A 323 -3.55 2.62 -12.17
C LEU A 323 -2.90 1.84 -13.33
N LYS A 324 -1.60 1.54 -13.25
CA LYS A 324 -0.85 0.85 -14.31
C LYS A 324 -0.61 -0.63 -14.01
N GLU A 325 -0.69 -1.04 -12.74
CA GLU A 325 -0.18 -2.34 -12.31
C GLU A 325 -1.12 -3.14 -11.42
N ALA A 326 -2.01 -2.49 -10.67
CA ALA A 326 -2.90 -3.19 -9.73
C ALA A 326 -4.11 -3.77 -10.48
N GLY A 327 -4.19 -5.09 -10.60
CA GLY A 327 -5.31 -5.74 -11.26
C GLY A 327 -6.67 -5.41 -10.64
N GLU A 328 -6.77 -5.28 -9.31
CA GLU A 328 -8.01 -4.85 -8.64
C GLU A 328 -8.49 -3.46 -9.07
N VAL A 329 -7.56 -2.55 -9.38
CA VAL A 329 -7.84 -1.17 -9.82
C VAL A 329 -8.18 -1.15 -11.31
N ILE A 330 -7.36 -1.82 -12.12
CA ILE A 330 -7.50 -1.85 -13.58
C ILE A 330 -8.75 -2.63 -13.99
N GLN A 331 -8.89 -3.87 -13.53
CA GLN A 331 -10.03 -4.72 -13.87
C GLN A 331 -11.33 -4.24 -13.20
N GLY A 332 -11.21 -3.56 -12.06
CA GLY A 332 -12.32 -2.91 -11.38
C GLY A 332 -12.75 -1.58 -12.02
N GLU A 333 -12.00 -1.05 -12.99
CA GLU A 333 -12.24 0.23 -13.65
C GLU A 333 -12.31 1.41 -12.66
N LEU A 334 -11.46 1.40 -11.64
CA LEU A 334 -11.41 2.47 -10.63
C LEU A 334 -10.78 3.73 -11.22
N SER A 335 -11.42 4.87 -11.02
CA SER A 335 -10.89 6.17 -11.44
C SER A 335 -9.98 6.80 -10.37
N PRO A 336 -9.08 7.73 -10.74
CA PRO A 336 -8.12 8.34 -9.79
C PRO A 336 -8.77 8.97 -8.55
N ASN A 337 -9.98 9.54 -8.67
CA ASN A 337 -10.74 10.12 -7.55
C ASN A 337 -11.34 9.08 -6.58
N GLN A 338 -11.27 7.79 -6.92
CA GLN A 338 -11.65 6.67 -6.06
C GLN A 338 -10.43 6.05 -5.36
N LEU A 339 -9.26 6.64 -5.55
CA LEU A 339 -8.00 6.22 -4.94
C LEU A 339 -7.49 7.35 -4.03
N ILE A 340 -6.73 6.97 -3.01
CA ILE A 340 -5.99 7.90 -2.16
C ILE A 340 -4.64 7.30 -1.81
N GLU A 341 -3.58 8.09 -1.85
CA GLU A 341 -2.27 7.58 -1.48
C GLU A 341 -2.15 7.41 0.02
N LEU A 342 -1.41 6.39 0.44
CA LEU A 342 -1.16 6.11 1.85
C LEU A 342 -0.52 7.32 2.55
N GLY A 343 0.40 8.03 1.88
CA GLY A 343 1.10 9.20 2.42
C GLY A 343 0.20 10.39 2.79
N GLU A 344 -0.96 10.52 2.16
CA GLU A 344 -1.96 11.53 2.53
C GLU A 344 -2.64 11.21 3.86
N LEU A 345 -2.68 9.92 4.24
CA LEU A 345 -3.42 9.43 5.40
C LEU A 345 -2.54 9.24 6.64
N VAL A 346 -1.23 9.02 6.46
CA VAL A 346 -0.36 8.63 7.58
C VAL A 346 -0.24 9.72 8.66
N MET A 347 -0.41 10.99 8.31
CA MET A 347 -0.36 12.13 9.23
C MET A 347 -1.65 12.41 10.00
N LEU A 348 -2.75 11.72 9.67
CA LEU A 348 -4.01 11.89 10.39
C LEU A 348 -3.91 11.36 11.82
N HIS A 349 -4.22 12.20 12.80
CA HIS A 349 -4.18 11.82 14.20
C HIS A 349 -5.40 10.96 14.56
N ARG A 350 -5.21 9.95 15.42
CA ARG A 350 -6.34 9.17 15.94
C ARG A 350 -7.22 10.11 16.76
N ILE A 351 -8.52 10.08 16.49
CA ILE A 351 -9.52 10.66 17.39
C ILE A 351 -9.71 9.69 18.54
N LYS A 352 -9.54 10.17 19.79
CA LYS A 352 -10.01 9.43 20.97
C LYS A 352 -11.53 9.40 20.89
N MET A 353 -12.10 8.21 20.69
CA MET A 353 -13.55 8.05 20.85
C MET A 353 -13.81 8.00 22.35
N ASP A 354 -14.68 8.88 22.86
CA ASP A 354 -15.08 8.85 24.27
C ASP A 354 -15.62 7.45 24.60
N GLU A 355 -15.00 6.81 25.60
CA GLU A 355 -15.32 5.47 26.08
C GLU A 355 -16.66 5.47 26.83
N GLU A 356 -17.78 5.55 26.12
CA GLU A 356 -19.02 5.00 26.64
C GLU A 356 -19.15 3.56 26.13
N SER A 357 -18.81 2.61 27.02
CA SER A 357 -18.92 1.13 26.92
C SER A 357 -17.65 0.31 26.58
N SER A 358 -16.60 0.43 27.39
CA SER A 358 -15.87 -0.74 27.95
C SER A 358 -14.75 -0.27 28.87
N SER A 359 -14.86 -0.55 30.16
CA SER A 359 -13.80 -0.39 31.14
C SER A 359 -12.61 -1.31 30.83
N ASP A 360 -11.42 -0.83 31.20
CA ASP A 360 -10.06 -1.41 31.10
C ASP A 360 -9.34 -1.25 29.76
N THR A 361 -8.43 -0.26 29.70
CA THR A 361 -7.00 -0.54 29.44
C THR A 361 -6.10 0.66 29.79
N GLY A 362 -4.98 0.34 30.44
CA GLY A 362 -4.03 1.27 31.02
C GLY A 362 -3.26 2.12 30.01
N SER A 363 -2.90 3.31 30.47
CA SER A 363 -2.13 4.32 29.76
C SER A 363 -0.69 3.89 29.50
N TYR A 364 -0.33 3.80 28.22
CA TYR A 364 1.02 4.12 27.76
C TYR A 364 0.88 5.09 26.60
N MET A 365 1.23 6.35 26.86
CA MET A 365 1.91 7.27 25.94
C MET A 365 2.04 8.62 26.66
N SER A 366 3.29 9.02 26.79
CA SER A 366 3.80 10.24 27.40
C SER A 366 3.20 11.48 26.76
N SER A 367 2.96 12.51 27.57
CA SER A 367 2.60 13.84 27.11
C SER A 367 3.80 14.52 26.46
N GLU A 368 3.64 15.03 25.24
CA GLU A 368 4.32 16.25 24.83
C GLU A 368 3.31 17.19 24.18
N GLY A 369 3.17 18.36 24.82
CA GLY A 369 2.50 19.50 24.23
C GLY A 369 3.46 20.17 23.26
N SER A 370 3.08 20.18 21.98
CA SER A 370 3.69 21.05 20.98
C SER A 370 2.56 21.87 20.35
N SER A 371 2.61 23.18 20.60
CA SER A 371 1.80 24.19 19.95
C SER A 371 2.04 24.15 18.44
N ALA A 372 0.99 23.84 17.68
CA ALA A 372 1.00 23.81 16.22
C ALA A 372 1.21 25.21 15.61
N PRO A 373 1.95 25.33 14.48
CA PRO A 373 1.65 26.33 13.49
C PRO A 373 0.56 25.78 12.56
N THR A 374 -0.64 26.35 12.65
CA THR A 374 -1.75 26.08 11.73
C THR A 374 -1.58 26.92 10.47
N SER A 375 -0.72 26.51 9.54
CA SER A 375 -0.65 27.14 8.21
C SER A 375 0.19 26.32 7.24
N GLU A 376 -0.35 25.27 6.61
CA GLU A 376 0.25 24.69 5.39
C GLU A 376 -0.65 23.68 4.62
N PHE A 377 -1.97 23.78 4.76
CA PHE A 377 -2.91 22.79 4.21
C PHE A 377 -3.89 23.40 3.19
N ASP A 378 -3.44 24.44 2.47
CA ASP A 378 -4.24 25.31 1.60
C ASP A 378 -4.40 24.83 0.14
N LYS A 379 -3.92 23.64 -0.23
CA LYS A 379 -3.87 23.22 -1.66
C LYS A 379 -4.74 22.02 -2.07
N LEU A 380 -5.69 21.56 -1.26
CA LEU A 380 -6.56 20.43 -1.63
C LEU A 380 -8.01 20.87 -1.91
N ASP A 381 -8.28 21.33 -3.13
CA ASP A 381 -9.65 21.49 -3.64
C ASP A 381 -10.03 20.30 -4.55
N LEU A 382 -10.56 19.24 -3.95
CA LEU A 382 -11.05 18.04 -4.63
C LEU A 382 -12.49 18.19 -5.15
N SER A 383 -12.93 19.40 -5.49
CA SER A 383 -14.27 19.64 -6.06
C SER A 383 -14.28 20.15 -7.50
N SER A 384 -13.12 20.28 -8.14
CA SER A 384 -13.01 20.65 -9.56
C SER A 384 -12.22 19.58 -10.31
N GLY A 385 -12.89 18.80 -11.16
CA GLY A 385 -12.20 17.82 -12.00
C GLY A 385 -11.23 18.51 -12.98
N PRO A 386 -10.09 17.89 -13.33
CA PRO A 386 -9.24 18.43 -14.38
C PRO A 386 -9.92 18.24 -15.74
N SER A 387 -10.11 19.34 -16.45
CA SER A 387 -10.52 19.36 -17.86
C SER A 387 -9.43 18.71 -18.72
N MET A 388 -9.62 17.45 -19.07
CA MET A 388 -8.82 16.74 -20.07
C MET A 388 -9.49 16.89 -21.44
N SER A 389 -8.95 17.77 -22.28
CA SER A 389 -9.32 17.78 -23.71
C SER A 389 -8.14 18.21 -24.58
N THR A 390 -7.15 17.33 -24.76
CA THR A 390 -6.44 17.08 -26.03
C THR A 390 -5.28 16.13 -25.75
N ILE A 391 -5.32 14.95 -26.35
CA ILE A 391 -4.21 14.24 -27.00
C ILE A 391 -4.86 12.96 -27.57
N PHE A 392 -5.31 13.07 -28.81
CA PHE A 392 -5.45 11.92 -29.70
C PHE A 392 -4.97 12.37 -31.07
N SER A 393 -4.23 11.49 -31.72
CA SER A 393 -3.70 11.59 -33.09
C SER A 393 -2.33 12.25 -33.25
N SER A 394 -1.30 11.41 -33.32
CA SER A 394 -0.28 11.58 -34.35
C SER A 394 0.32 10.22 -34.75
N SER A 395 -0.08 9.73 -35.93
CA SER A 395 0.78 8.86 -36.73
C SER A 395 0.52 9.05 -38.22
N SER A 396 1.63 9.21 -38.94
CA SER A 396 1.89 8.93 -40.37
C SER A 396 1.49 9.96 -41.45
N THR A 397 2.53 10.68 -41.93
CA THR A 397 3.03 10.75 -43.32
C THR A 397 2.02 10.83 -44.47
N GLU A 398 2.06 11.89 -45.30
CA GLU A 398 2.96 12.09 -46.47
C GLU A 398 2.39 13.14 -47.46
N ASN A 399 3.31 13.85 -48.11
CA ASN A 399 3.21 14.55 -49.41
C ASN A 399 2.30 15.78 -49.63
N GLY A 400 2.96 16.87 -50.06
CA GLY A 400 2.62 17.50 -51.34
C GLY A 400 2.17 18.97 -51.31
N GLY A 401 3.08 19.87 -51.68
CA GLY A 401 2.84 20.82 -52.78
C GLY A 401 1.96 22.06 -52.58
N SER A 402 2.64 23.21 -52.47
CA SER A 402 2.42 24.46 -53.22
C SER A 402 1.26 25.43 -52.91
N ASN A 403 1.69 26.68 -52.69
CA ASN A 403 1.18 27.98 -53.17
C ASN A 403 -0.19 28.54 -52.71
N SER A 404 -0.08 29.72 -52.07
CA SER A 404 -0.60 31.04 -52.50
C SER A 404 -1.39 31.86 -51.45
N GLN A 405 -0.91 33.09 -51.24
CA GLN A 405 -1.46 34.25 -50.53
C GLN A 405 -2.63 34.92 -51.34
N PRO A 406 -3.20 36.09 -50.94
CA PRO A 406 -3.77 36.50 -49.64
C PRO A 406 -5.06 37.37 -49.78
N GLY A 407 -5.56 37.91 -48.65
CA GLY A 407 -6.49 39.08 -48.59
C GLY A 407 -7.76 38.80 -47.76
N SER A 408 -8.39 39.70 -47.00
CA SER A 408 -8.15 41.08 -46.56
C SER A 408 -9.41 41.54 -45.78
N ARG A 409 -9.29 41.94 -44.49
CA ARG A 409 -10.02 43.03 -43.75
C ARG A 409 -11.60 43.11 -43.76
N PRO A 410 -12.27 44.00 -42.97
CA PRO A 410 -12.28 44.14 -41.50
C PRO A 410 -13.68 44.53 -40.87
N SER A 411 -13.71 44.73 -39.53
CA SER A 411 -14.58 45.68 -38.76
C SER A 411 -16.08 45.31 -38.57
N SER A 412 -16.80 45.53 -37.46
CA SER A 412 -16.89 46.65 -36.48
C SER A 412 -17.90 46.30 -35.32
N PRO A 413 -18.15 47.19 -34.30
CA PRO A 413 -18.36 46.81 -32.88
C PRO A 413 -19.69 47.28 -32.20
N SER A 414 -19.73 47.23 -30.84
CA SER A 414 -20.58 47.96 -29.84
C SER A 414 -21.66 47.11 -29.12
N ARG A 415 -22.12 47.32 -27.86
CA ARG A 415 -22.02 48.42 -26.88
C ARG A 415 -22.54 47.99 -25.48
N SER A 416 -21.92 48.54 -24.42
CA SER A 416 -22.34 48.89 -23.03
C SER A 416 -23.64 48.36 -22.36
N SER A 417 -23.58 48.08 -21.05
CA SER A 417 -24.13 48.97 -20.00
C SER A 417 -23.77 48.54 -18.57
N SER A 418 -23.50 49.56 -17.74
CA SER A 418 -23.10 49.50 -16.33
C SER A 418 -24.29 49.66 -15.37
N ARG A 419 -24.29 48.95 -14.23
CA ARG A 419 -24.87 49.44 -12.97
C ARG A 419 -24.08 48.91 -11.77
N GLN A 420 -23.50 49.84 -11.00
CA GLN A 420 -22.99 49.61 -9.65
C GLN A 420 -24.14 49.75 -8.63
N LEU A 421 -24.23 48.81 -7.69
CA LEU A 421 -24.95 48.98 -6.43
C LEU A 421 -24.09 48.39 -5.31
N PHE A 422 -23.76 49.23 -4.33
CA PHE A 422 -23.00 48.90 -3.13
C PHE A 422 -23.86 48.07 -2.16
N HIS A 423 -23.44 46.85 -1.84
CA HIS A 423 -23.90 46.12 -0.66
C HIS A 423 -22.72 45.52 0.13
N ARG A 424 -22.55 46.07 1.35
CA ARG A 424 -22.12 45.40 2.60
C ARG A 424 -21.12 44.24 2.47
N ARG A 425 -19.83 44.56 2.68
CA ARG A 425 -18.81 43.62 3.18
C ARG A 425 -19.22 43.12 4.59
N ARG A 426 -19.87 41.96 4.67
CA ARG A 426 -20.03 41.20 5.92
C ARG A 426 -20.14 39.67 5.73
N SER A 427 -19.78 39.15 4.55
CA SER A 427 -19.96 37.74 4.18
C SER A 427 -18.68 36.88 4.19
N SER A 428 -17.48 37.47 4.28
CA SER A 428 -16.23 36.70 4.13
C SER A 428 -15.84 35.86 5.36
N HIS A 429 -16.31 36.20 6.56
CA HIS A 429 -16.03 35.40 7.77
C HIS A 429 -16.90 34.14 7.88
N ARG A 430 -18.19 34.21 7.52
CA ARG A 430 -19.11 33.05 7.57
C ARG A 430 -18.74 31.94 6.57
N SER A 431 -18.16 32.30 5.42
CA SER A 431 -17.71 31.35 4.41
C SER A 431 -16.45 30.59 4.84
N ALA A 432 -15.51 31.26 5.52
CA ALA A 432 -14.30 30.63 6.03
C ALA A 432 -14.60 29.66 7.19
N GLU A 433 -15.46 30.04 8.13
CA GLU A 433 -15.90 29.18 9.23
C GLU A 433 -16.64 27.92 8.73
N GLN A 434 -17.49 28.07 7.70
CA GLN A 434 -18.19 26.93 7.10
C GLN A 434 -17.24 25.99 6.35
N GLN A 435 -16.25 26.52 5.62
CA GLN A 435 -15.23 25.72 4.95
C GLN A 435 -14.36 24.97 5.97
N GLN A 436 -13.94 25.65 7.03
CA GLN A 436 -13.12 25.05 8.09
C GLN A 436 -13.88 23.96 8.85
N LYS A 437 -15.17 24.16 9.12
CA LYS A 437 -16.03 23.14 9.72
C LYS A 437 -16.20 21.93 8.80
N LYS A 438 -16.49 22.14 7.51
CA LYS A 438 -16.64 21.05 6.54
C LYS A 438 -15.35 20.24 6.38
N LYS A 439 -14.19 20.91 6.43
CA LYS A 439 -12.87 20.28 6.41
C LYS A 439 -12.65 19.40 7.64
N LYS A 440 -12.91 19.94 8.83
CA LYS A 440 -12.83 19.18 10.08
C LYS A 440 -13.76 17.96 10.08
N ASP A 441 -15.01 18.12 9.64
CA ASP A 441 -15.97 17.01 9.56
C ASP A 441 -15.48 15.90 8.61
N ARG A 442 -14.79 16.25 7.53
CA ARG A 442 -14.16 15.32 6.58
C ARG A 442 -12.98 14.58 7.20
N GLU A 443 -12.07 15.29 7.87
CA GLU A 443 -10.96 14.69 8.61
C GLU A 443 -11.48 13.73 9.69
N ASP A 444 -12.50 14.14 10.45
CA ASP A 444 -13.14 13.31 11.47
C ASP A 444 -13.82 12.06 10.89
N HIS A 445 -14.38 12.17 9.69
CA HIS A 445 -14.89 11.02 8.96
C HIS A 445 -13.77 10.05 8.55
N MET A 446 -12.68 10.56 7.97
CA MET A 446 -11.53 9.76 7.56
C MET A 446 -10.88 9.03 8.75
N CYS A 447 -10.71 9.71 9.88
CA CYS A 447 -10.19 9.10 11.10
C CYS A 447 -11.08 7.95 11.59
N ARG A 448 -12.41 8.15 11.64
CA ARG A 448 -13.36 7.09 12.03
C ARG A 448 -13.36 5.92 11.05
N TRP A 449 -13.27 6.20 9.75
CA TRP A 449 -13.16 5.18 8.72
C TRP A 449 -11.89 4.34 8.88
N LEU A 450 -10.72 4.98 9.04
CA LEU A 450 -9.45 4.29 9.27
C LEU A 450 -9.47 3.45 10.55
N GLN A 451 -10.08 3.96 11.62
CA GLN A 451 -10.11 3.32 12.92
C GLN A 451 -11.05 2.10 13.02
N GLY A 452 -12.24 2.18 12.44
CA GLY A 452 -13.31 1.19 12.64
C GLY A 452 -14.13 0.85 11.39
N GLY A 453 -13.88 1.52 10.28
CA GLY A 453 -14.51 1.25 8.99
C GLY A 453 -13.87 0.10 8.22
N ASN A 454 -14.35 -0.11 7.00
CA ASN A 454 -13.83 -1.04 6.03
C ASN A 454 -12.84 -0.32 5.09
N VAL A 455 -11.56 -0.64 5.23
CA VAL A 455 -10.44 0.00 4.52
C VAL A 455 -9.80 -1.06 3.63
N ILE A 456 -9.68 -0.77 2.33
CA ILE A 456 -8.88 -1.58 1.41
C ILE A 456 -7.60 -0.82 1.12
N TYR A 457 -6.47 -1.48 1.30
CA TYR A 457 -5.16 -0.99 0.90
C TYR A 457 -4.60 -1.90 -0.18
N LYS A 458 -4.45 -1.37 -1.38
CA LYS A 458 -3.90 -2.06 -2.53
C LYS A 458 -2.46 -1.63 -2.76
N SER A 459 -1.53 -2.54 -2.49
CA SER A 459 -0.09 -2.31 -2.67
C SER A 459 0.41 -2.97 -3.95
N VAL A 460 1.26 -2.26 -4.69
CA VAL A 460 2.04 -2.75 -5.84
C VAL A 460 3.55 -2.53 -5.64
N GLY A 461 3.92 -1.79 -4.60
CA GLY A 461 5.27 -1.45 -4.23
C GLY A 461 5.75 -0.15 -4.86
N LEU A 462 6.48 0.63 -4.06
CA LEU A 462 7.10 1.89 -4.45
C LEU A 462 8.61 1.83 -4.18
N GLY A 463 9.43 2.28 -5.13
CA GLY A 463 10.90 2.27 -4.99
C GLY A 463 11.39 3.08 -3.79
N LEU A 464 10.69 4.16 -3.45
CA LEU A 464 10.94 4.98 -2.25
C LEU A 464 10.96 4.16 -0.97
N MET A 465 10.10 3.15 -0.87
CA MET A 465 10.05 2.28 0.32
C MET A 465 11.30 1.42 0.42
N ASP A 466 11.83 0.93 -0.71
CA ASP A 466 13.07 0.16 -0.76
C ASP A 466 14.29 1.04 -0.41
N LEU A 467 14.31 2.28 -0.92
CA LEU A 467 15.35 3.28 -0.62
C LEU A 467 15.37 3.65 0.86
N THR A 468 14.23 4.11 1.39
CA THR A 468 14.10 4.63 2.76
C THR A 468 14.43 3.56 3.79
N VAL A 469 13.77 2.40 3.69
CA VAL A 469 13.97 1.30 4.64
C VAL A 469 15.35 0.67 4.45
N GLY A 470 15.86 0.59 3.22
CA GLY A 470 17.19 0.06 2.95
C GLY A 470 18.31 0.90 3.58
N LEU A 471 18.23 2.23 3.50
CA LEU A 471 19.19 3.13 4.16
C LEU A 471 19.16 2.94 5.68
N ARG A 472 17.96 2.84 6.28
CA ARG A 472 17.82 2.58 7.71
C ARG A 472 18.36 1.21 8.10
N VAL A 473 18.17 0.16 7.30
CA VAL A 473 18.77 -1.16 7.56
C VAL A 473 20.29 -1.09 7.55
N ILE A 474 20.92 -0.32 6.66
CA ILE A 474 22.38 -0.14 6.68
C ILE A 474 22.83 0.52 8.00
N GLU A 475 22.14 1.58 8.42
CA GLU A 475 22.46 2.26 9.67
C GLU A 475 22.30 1.32 10.87
N PHE A 476 21.19 0.60 10.93
CA PHE A 476 20.89 -0.36 11.98
C PHE A 476 21.92 -1.50 12.02
N ALA A 477 22.30 -2.03 10.86
CA ALA A 477 23.33 -3.06 10.76
C ALA A 477 24.68 -2.57 11.30
N LYS A 478 25.08 -1.33 10.97
CA LYS A 478 26.30 -0.71 11.52
C LYS A 478 26.24 -0.56 13.04
N GLN A 479 25.11 -0.11 13.58
CA GLN A 479 24.91 0.01 15.04
C GLN A 479 25.01 -1.34 15.75
N LYS A 480 24.56 -2.42 15.11
CA LYS A 480 24.63 -3.80 15.62
C LYS A 480 25.94 -4.52 15.29
N GLY A 481 26.85 -3.91 14.54
CA GLY A 481 28.10 -4.54 14.10
C GLY A 481 27.89 -5.72 13.13
N VAL A 482 26.81 -5.69 12.33
CA VAL A 482 26.44 -6.73 11.37
C VAL A 482 26.72 -6.26 9.94
N GLY A 483 27.21 -7.17 9.10
CA GLY A 483 27.45 -6.93 7.68
C GLY A 483 28.92 -6.97 7.30
N THR A 484 29.17 -6.94 5.99
CA THR A 484 30.52 -6.85 5.44
C THR A 484 30.78 -5.42 4.98
N HIS A 485 31.93 -4.86 5.36
CA HIS A 485 32.35 -3.53 4.93
C HIS A 485 33.48 -3.63 3.90
N VAL A 486 33.31 -2.95 2.77
CA VAL A 486 34.31 -2.89 1.69
C VAL A 486 34.84 -1.47 1.62
N ASP A 487 36.11 -1.29 2.01
CA ASP A 487 36.79 0.00 1.98
C ASP A 487 37.24 0.37 0.57
N GLY A 488 37.22 1.67 0.24
CA GLY A 488 37.75 2.20 -1.03
C GLY A 488 36.89 1.90 -2.27
N PHE A 489 35.65 1.48 -2.05
CA PHE A 489 34.59 1.39 -3.06
C PHE A 489 33.98 2.78 -3.30
#